data_AF-A0A9P0P2L8-F1
#
_entry.id   AF-A0A9P0P2L8-F1
#
_cell.length_a   1.000
_cell.length_b   1.000
_cell.length_c   1.000
_cell.angle_alpha   90.00
_cell.angle_beta   90.00
_cell.angle_gamma   90.00
#
_symmetry.space_group_name_H-M   'P 1'
#
loop_
_entity.id
_entity.type
_entity.pdbx_description
1 polymer ?
#
loop_
_entity_poly.entity_id
_entity_poly.type
_entity_poly.pdbx_seq_one_letter_code
_entity_poly.pdbx_strand_id
1 'polypeptide(L)'
;MIRACPVGPDGPPSVLEENFEEAIHLVNTCICKTTVPTHAREILDDKRCVTPTQNTAPFWVMCAALREHVEAEGTLPVRGSLPDMAADTASYVTLQQIYQKQALAQAEAIYRRASQIARGLGMGPDAITESEVRLFCKHSSELYVSRGNHCIADPPPSGGAFRMDQYDPDGPAAYYPVLRALERFAGECDAPPGRRDERIEPDAAEMKTAVARLLTEWNVHLQQGVADERVHEVCRYGGAELHSVSATLGGCAAHEVIKLITHQYKPMNNAFFYDAITCSSTTLCL
;
A
#
# COMPACT_ATOMS: atom_id res chain seq x y z
N MET A 1 -37.69 11.20 -19.00
CA MET A 1 -38.68 10.47 -19.84
C MET A 1 -37.94 9.35 -20.52
N ILE A 2 -38.10 8.12 -20.02
CA ILE A 2 -37.57 6.91 -20.65
C ILE A 2 -38.47 6.64 -21.86
N ARG A 3 -37.95 6.73 -23.08
CA ARG A 3 -38.68 6.28 -24.26
C ARG A 3 -38.39 4.80 -24.43
N ALA A 4 -39.31 3.95 -23.96
CA ALA A 4 -39.39 2.60 -24.46
C ALA A 4 -39.70 2.67 -25.97
N CYS A 5 -39.03 1.84 -26.77
CA CYS A 5 -39.44 1.60 -28.15
C CYS A 5 -40.94 1.25 -28.19
N PRO A 6 -41.74 1.85 -29.09
CA PRO A 6 -43.16 1.52 -29.17
C PRO A 6 -43.31 0.08 -29.67
N VAL A 7 -43.79 -0.81 -28.80
CA VAL A 7 -44.08 -2.20 -29.18
C VAL A 7 -45.57 -2.27 -29.54
N GLY A 8 -45.86 -2.66 -30.79
CA GLY A 8 -47.20 -3.12 -31.16
C GLY A 8 -47.54 -4.44 -30.44
N PRO A 9 -48.82 -4.84 -30.38
CA PRO A 9 -49.31 -5.89 -29.50
C PRO A 9 -48.72 -7.30 -29.71
N ASP A 10 -47.97 -7.55 -30.80
CA ASP A 10 -47.43 -8.88 -31.18
C ASP A 10 -45.89 -8.90 -31.43
N GLY A 11 -45.11 -7.95 -30.90
CA GLY A 11 -43.65 -7.90 -31.09
C GLY A 11 -42.83 -8.75 -30.09
N PRO A 12 -41.65 -9.31 -30.48
CA PRO A 12 -40.76 -10.02 -29.56
C PRO A 12 -40.35 -9.13 -28.37
N PRO A 13 -39.92 -9.71 -27.22
CA PRO A 13 -39.59 -8.93 -26.03
C PRO A 13 -38.62 -7.80 -26.39
N SER A 14 -38.94 -6.59 -25.94
CA SER A 14 -38.18 -5.38 -26.25
C SER A 14 -36.72 -5.59 -25.85
N VAL A 15 -35.85 -5.75 -26.84
CA VAL A 15 -34.40 -5.74 -26.64
C VAL A 15 -34.06 -4.30 -26.24
N LEU A 16 -33.53 -4.12 -25.04
CA LEU A 16 -33.03 -2.82 -24.60
C LEU A 16 -31.81 -2.47 -25.47
N GLU A 17 -31.65 -1.19 -25.81
CA GLU A 17 -30.40 -0.76 -26.44
C GLU A 17 -29.25 -0.90 -25.43
N GLU A 18 -28.06 -1.21 -25.93
CA GLU A 18 -26.87 -1.52 -25.13
C GLU A 18 -26.57 -0.46 -24.05
N ASN A 19 -26.76 0.81 -24.39
CA ASN A 19 -26.58 1.94 -23.46
C ASN A 19 -27.54 1.89 -22.24
N PHE A 20 -28.76 1.39 -22.40
CA PHE A 20 -29.72 1.23 -21.30
C PHE A 20 -29.36 0.01 -20.44
N GLU A 21 -28.91 -1.08 -21.05
CA GLU A 21 -28.43 -2.26 -20.32
C GLU A 21 -27.20 -1.90 -19.47
N GLU A 22 -26.22 -1.21 -20.06
CA GLU A 22 -25.04 -0.71 -19.36
C GLU A 22 -25.43 0.21 -18.19
N ALA A 23 -26.36 1.15 -18.42
CA ALA A 23 -26.84 2.05 -17.38
C ALA A 23 -27.48 1.30 -16.20
N ILE A 24 -28.29 0.26 -16.46
CA ILE A 24 -28.90 -0.58 -15.41
C ILE A 24 -27.82 -1.30 -14.60
N HIS A 25 -26.78 -1.83 -15.26
CA HIS A 25 -25.68 -2.51 -14.57
C HIS A 25 -24.86 -1.57 -13.68
N LEU A 26 -24.73 -0.29 -14.07
CA LEU A 26 -23.94 0.71 -13.35
C LEU A 26 -24.71 1.44 -12.23
N VAL A 27 -26.02 1.22 -12.09
CA VAL A 27 -26.84 1.84 -11.02
C VAL A 27 -26.21 1.66 -9.63
N ASN A 28 -25.65 0.47 -9.36
CA ASN A 28 -25.06 0.14 -8.06
C ASN A 28 -23.76 0.90 -7.74
N THR A 29 -23.10 1.49 -8.75
CA THR A 29 -21.83 2.21 -8.59
C THR A 29 -21.96 3.72 -8.87
N CYS A 30 -22.84 4.12 -9.78
CA CYS A 30 -22.97 5.51 -10.24
C CYS A 30 -23.88 6.40 -9.38
N ILE A 31 -24.75 5.84 -8.55
CA ILE A 31 -25.69 6.62 -7.71
C ILE A 31 -25.09 6.93 -6.32
N CYS A 32 -23.89 6.41 -6.02
CA CYS A 32 -23.22 6.65 -4.76
C CYS A 32 -22.83 8.13 -4.59
N LYS A 33 -23.04 8.68 -3.39
CA LYS A 33 -22.61 10.03 -3.06
C LYS A 33 -21.09 10.14 -3.15
N THR A 34 -20.60 11.10 -3.92
CA THR A 34 -19.16 11.43 -3.95
C THR A 34 -18.71 11.86 -2.57
N THR A 35 -17.72 11.16 -2.03
CA THR A 35 -17.15 11.42 -0.70
C THR A 35 -15.63 11.32 -0.77
N VAL A 36 -14.96 12.04 0.14
CA VAL A 36 -13.50 11.94 0.30
C VAL A 36 -13.19 10.61 0.99
N PRO A 37 -12.35 9.72 0.40
CA PRO A 37 -11.94 8.47 1.03
C PRO A 37 -11.25 8.69 2.38
N THR A 38 -11.39 7.74 3.30
CA THR A 38 -10.85 7.85 4.66
C THR A 38 -9.34 8.06 4.67
N HIS A 39 -8.58 7.28 3.90
CA HIS A 39 -7.12 7.41 3.83
C HIS A 39 -6.67 8.76 3.27
N ALA A 40 -7.40 9.33 2.31
CA ALA A 40 -7.10 10.65 1.79
C ALA A 40 -7.38 11.72 2.86
N ARG A 41 -8.48 11.58 3.61
CA ARG A 41 -8.79 12.48 4.74
C ARG A 41 -7.71 12.43 5.82
N GLU A 42 -7.23 11.25 6.20
CA GLU A 42 -6.12 11.09 7.15
C GLU A 42 -4.84 11.82 6.71
N ILE A 43 -4.53 11.83 5.41
CA ILE A 43 -3.41 12.59 4.85
C ILE A 43 -3.66 14.09 4.94
N LEU A 44 -4.88 14.55 4.61
CA LEU A 44 -5.24 15.96 4.65
C LEU A 44 -5.28 16.50 6.09
N ASP A 45 -5.65 15.67 7.06
CA ASP A 45 -5.69 16.02 8.49
C ASP A 45 -4.32 15.92 9.17
N ASP A 46 -3.27 15.51 8.45
CA ASP A 46 -1.92 15.43 9.01
C ASP A 46 -1.37 16.81 9.38
N LYS A 47 -0.59 16.88 10.47
CA LYS A 47 0.04 18.12 10.95
C LYS A 47 0.88 18.82 9.88
N ARG A 48 1.54 18.06 8.99
CA ARG A 48 2.36 18.59 7.88
C ARG A 48 1.51 19.31 6.82
N CYS A 49 0.23 18.95 6.71
CA CYS A 49 -0.76 19.58 5.85
C CYS A 49 -1.43 20.78 6.54
N VAL A 50 -1.76 20.64 7.83
CA VAL A 50 -2.45 21.68 8.63
C VAL A 50 -1.55 22.88 8.92
N THR A 51 -0.29 22.66 9.24
CA THR A 51 0.66 23.73 9.60
C THR A 51 1.98 23.51 8.86
N PRO A 52 2.04 23.87 7.56
CA PRO A 52 3.27 23.73 6.80
C PRO A 52 4.34 24.69 7.32
N THR A 53 5.59 24.24 7.31
CA THR A 53 6.78 24.95 7.80
C THR A 53 7.82 25.05 6.68
N GLN A 54 8.92 25.77 6.90
CA GLN A 54 9.99 25.91 5.89
C GLN A 54 10.64 24.56 5.50
N ASN A 55 10.52 23.53 6.34
CA ASN A 55 11.04 22.18 6.07
C ASN A 55 10.01 21.24 5.42
N THR A 56 8.81 21.74 5.08
CA THR A 56 7.75 20.93 4.49
C THR A 56 8.07 20.56 3.05
N ALA A 57 7.99 19.27 2.72
CA ALA A 57 8.24 18.78 1.36
C ALA A 57 7.13 19.22 0.36
N PRO A 58 7.43 19.34 -0.95
CA PRO A 58 6.48 19.76 -1.98
C PRO A 58 5.15 19.00 -1.96
N PHE A 59 5.19 17.68 -1.75
CA PHE A 59 4.01 16.82 -1.60
C PHE A 59 3.01 17.36 -0.55
N TRP A 60 3.51 17.74 0.63
CA TRP A 60 2.67 18.22 1.73
C TRP A 60 2.12 19.63 1.46
N VAL A 61 2.82 20.44 0.66
CA VAL A 61 2.31 21.73 0.20
C VAL A 61 1.15 21.54 -0.77
N MET A 62 1.24 20.57 -1.69
CA MET A 62 0.12 20.20 -2.56
C MET A 62 -1.06 19.64 -1.76
N CYS A 63 -0.81 18.83 -0.72
CA CYS A 63 -1.85 18.38 0.21
C CYS A 63 -2.51 19.54 0.94
N ALA A 64 -1.76 20.55 1.40
CA ALA A 64 -2.32 21.73 2.06
C ALA A 64 -3.26 22.52 1.15
N ALA A 65 -2.88 22.73 -0.12
CA ALA A 65 -3.74 23.35 -1.11
C ALA A 65 -4.99 22.51 -1.43
N LEU A 66 -4.83 21.18 -1.52
CA LEU A 66 -5.95 20.26 -1.72
C LEU A 66 -6.90 20.24 -0.53
N ARG A 67 -6.40 20.36 0.70
CA ARG A 67 -7.23 20.46 1.91
C ARG A 67 -8.16 21.66 1.84
N GLU A 68 -7.63 22.84 1.50
CA GLU A 68 -8.45 24.05 1.35
C GLU A 68 -9.51 23.90 0.25
N HIS A 69 -9.16 23.24 -0.86
CA HIS A 69 -10.14 22.91 -1.91
C HIS A 69 -11.26 22.00 -1.39
N VAL A 70 -10.91 20.94 -0.65
CA VAL A 70 -11.87 20.00 -0.05
C VAL A 70 -12.75 20.70 0.99
N GLU A 71 -12.23 21.64 1.76
CA GLU A 71 -12.99 22.44 2.72
C GLU A 71 -14.00 23.38 2.02
N ALA A 72 -13.65 23.91 0.85
CA ALA A 72 -14.52 24.78 0.06
C ALA A 72 -15.61 24.01 -0.73
N GLU A 73 -15.23 22.91 -1.39
CA GLU A 73 -16.09 22.17 -2.33
C GLU A 73 -16.74 20.91 -1.73
N GLY A 74 -16.25 20.45 -0.56
CA GLY A 74 -16.70 19.22 0.09
C GLY A 74 -16.27 17.92 -0.60
N THR A 75 -15.53 18.00 -1.71
CA THR A 75 -15.10 16.86 -2.52
C THR A 75 -13.66 17.03 -3.02
N LEU A 76 -13.05 15.92 -3.46
CA LEU A 76 -11.77 15.94 -4.17
C LEU A 76 -11.95 16.49 -5.59
N PRO A 77 -10.88 17.06 -6.21
CA PRO A 77 -10.95 17.51 -7.60
C PRO A 77 -11.30 16.35 -8.53
N VAL A 78 -12.02 16.67 -9.61
CA VAL A 78 -12.47 15.65 -10.57
C VAL A 78 -11.27 15.08 -11.34
N ARG A 79 -11.27 13.76 -11.54
CA ARG A 79 -10.20 13.04 -12.25
C ARG A 79 -10.04 13.46 -13.72
N GLY A 80 -11.12 13.93 -14.33
CA GLY A 80 -11.17 14.37 -15.73
C GLY A 80 -11.27 13.25 -16.76
N SER A 81 -10.97 12.00 -16.40
CA SER A 81 -11.16 10.83 -17.26
C SER A 81 -12.52 10.17 -17.02
N LEU A 82 -13.15 9.68 -18.09
CA LEU A 82 -14.36 8.87 -18.05
C LEU A 82 -14.05 7.43 -18.49
N PRO A 83 -14.76 6.41 -17.94
CA PRO A 83 -14.73 5.06 -18.51
C PRO A 83 -15.31 5.06 -19.92
N ASP A 84 -15.06 3.99 -20.66
CA ASP A 84 -15.76 3.73 -21.92
C ASP A 84 -17.25 3.48 -21.64
N MET A 85 -18.11 3.83 -22.61
CA MET A 85 -19.57 3.61 -22.52
C MET A 85 -20.19 3.59 -23.91
N ALA A 86 -21.29 2.84 -24.07
CA ALA A 86 -22.07 2.82 -25.30
C ALA A 86 -22.76 4.18 -25.54
N ALA A 87 -22.18 4.99 -26.41
CA ALA A 87 -22.69 6.31 -26.79
C ALA A 87 -22.27 6.66 -28.22
N ASP A 88 -22.99 7.60 -28.84
CA ASP A 88 -22.50 8.19 -30.09
C ASP A 88 -21.23 9.01 -29.83
N THR A 89 -20.36 9.08 -30.84
CA THR A 89 -19.04 9.72 -30.71
C THR A 89 -19.15 11.19 -30.29
N ALA A 90 -20.15 11.93 -30.77
CA ALA A 90 -20.29 13.35 -30.47
C ALA A 90 -20.69 13.57 -29.00
N SER A 91 -21.65 12.79 -28.50
CA SER A 91 -22.06 12.82 -27.09
C SER A 91 -20.92 12.39 -26.17
N TYR A 92 -20.22 11.30 -26.48
CA TYR A 92 -19.09 10.82 -25.68
C TYR A 92 -17.97 11.87 -25.58
N VAL A 93 -17.55 12.44 -26.72
CA VAL A 93 -16.50 13.47 -26.76
C VAL A 93 -16.93 14.73 -26.02
N THR A 94 -18.18 15.16 -26.18
CA THR A 94 -18.70 16.34 -25.47
C THR A 94 -18.68 16.13 -23.96
N LEU A 95 -19.14 14.96 -23.49
CA LEU A 95 -19.12 14.62 -22.07
C LEU A 95 -17.69 14.55 -21.53
N GLN A 96 -16.78 13.89 -22.25
CA GLN A 96 -15.36 13.82 -21.90
C GLN A 96 -14.74 15.21 -21.76
N GLN A 97 -15.02 16.12 -22.69
CA GLN A 97 -14.51 17.50 -22.65
C GLN A 97 -15.02 18.28 -21.43
N ILE A 98 -16.27 18.06 -20.99
CA ILE A 98 -16.81 18.70 -19.78
C ILE A 98 -15.98 18.29 -18.55
N TYR A 99 -15.74 17.00 -18.37
CA TYR A 99 -14.94 16.50 -17.23
C TYR A 99 -13.49 16.96 -17.31
N GLN A 100 -12.87 16.92 -18.50
CA GLN A 100 -11.50 17.37 -18.70
C GLN A 100 -11.35 18.87 -18.40
N LYS A 101 -12.29 19.71 -18.88
CA LYS A 101 -12.28 21.15 -18.62
C LYS A 101 -12.42 21.46 -17.14
N GLN A 102 -13.31 20.77 -16.43
CA GLN A 102 -13.46 20.94 -14.99
C GLN A 102 -12.20 20.51 -14.22
N ALA A 103 -11.60 19.36 -14.58
CA ALA A 103 -10.36 18.88 -13.97
C ALA A 103 -9.22 19.88 -14.13
N LEU A 104 -9.06 20.45 -15.34
CA LEU A 104 -8.04 21.46 -15.61
C LEU A 104 -8.27 22.74 -14.81
N ALA A 105 -9.51 23.21 -14.71
CA ALA A 105 -9.85 24.40 -13.93
C ALA A 105 -9.56 24.22 -12.44
N GLN A 106 -9.93 23.07 -11.87
CA GLN A 106 -9.67 22.75 -10.46
C GLN A 106 -8.17 22.55 -10.18
N ALA A 107 -7.45 21.85 -11.06
CA ALA A 107 -6.01 21.66 -10.93
C ALA A 107 -5.24 22.99 -10.99
N GLU A 108 -5.66 23.91 -11.87
CA GLU A 108 -5.07 25.26 -11.95
C GLU A 108 -5.32 26.08 -10.69
N ALA A 109 -6.52 26.01 -10.10
CA ALA A 109 -6.83 26.66 -8.83
C ALA A 109 -5.95 26.12 -7.68
N ILE A 110 -5.81 24.79 -7.59
CA ILE A 110 -4.96 24.13 -6.60
C ILE A 110 -3.49 24.50 -6.83
N TYR A 111 -3.02 24.55 -8.07
CA TYR A 111 -1.64 24.93 -8.41
C TYR A 111 -1.33 26.35 -7.96
N ARG A 112 -2.21 27.32 -8.26
CA ARG A 112 -2.05 28.70 -7.79
C ARG A 112 -1.95 28.77 -6.28
N ARG A 113 -2.78 28.00 -5.57
CA ARG A 113 -2.76 27.98 -4.11
C ARG A 113 -1.49 27.33 -3.55
N ALA A 114 -1.11 26.15 -4.06
CA ALA A 114 0.12 25.47 -3.69
C ALA A 114 1.35 26.36 -3.91
N SER A 115 1.39 27.08 -5.04
CA SER A 115 2.45 28.04 -5.36
C SER A 115 2.49 29.23 -4.39
N GLN A 116 1.35 29.72 -3.92
CA GLN A 116 1.29 30.76 -2.90
C GLN A 116 1.85 30.27 -1.56
N ILE A 117 1.45 29.06 -1.13
CA ILE A 117 1.95 28.44 0.10
C ILE A 117 3.47 28.23 -0.01
N ALA A 118 3.95 27.66 -1.11
CA ALA A 118 5.38 27.43 -1.35
C ALA A 118 6.21 28.73 -1.27
N ARG A 119 5.74 29.81 -1.91
CA ARG A 119 6.39 31.13 -1.80
C ARG A 119 6.39 31.67 -0.37
N GLY A 120 5.30 31.49 0.36
CA GLY A 120 5.21 31.88 1.77
C GLY A 120 6.20 31.14 2.69
N LEU A 121 6.59 29.92 2.30
CA LEU A 121 7.57 29.09 3.00
C LEU A 121 9.02 29.33 2.53
N GLY A 122 9.23 30.19 1.53
CA GLY A 122 10.56 30.47 0.98
C GLY A 122 11.08 29.38 0.02
N MET A 123 10.21 28.53 -0.52
CA MET A 123 10.60 27.54 -1.52
C MET A 123 10.90 28.21 -2.87
N GLY A 124 11.79 27.59 -3.66
CA GLY A 124 12.11 28.06 -5.00
C GLY A 124 10.90 28.06 -5.96
N PRO A 125 10.94 28.84 -7.05
CA PRO A 125 9.83 28.95 -8.00
C PRO A 125 9.51 27.63 -8.71
N ASP A 126 10.51 26.75 -8.87
CA ASP A 126 10.38 25.46 -9.55
C ASP A 126 10.08 24.30 -8.58
N ALA A 127 9.84 24.60 -7.29
CA ALA A 127 9.59 23.57 -6.30
C ALA A 127 8.25 22.84 -6.48
N ILE A 128 7.29 23.47 -7.16
CA ILE A 128 5.97 22.90 -7.49
C ILE A 128 5.67 23.28 -8.94
N THR A 129 5.45 22.28 -9.79
CA THR A 129 5.15 22.51 -11.20
C THR A 129 3.68 22.28 -11.51
N GLU A 130 3.16 22.96 -12.53
CA GLU A 130 1.77 22.78 -12.98
C GLU A 130 1.49 21.34 -13.44
N SER A 131 2.46 20.70 -14.12
CA SER A 131 2.37 19.30 -14.54
C SER A 131 2.26 18.33 -13.37
N GLU A 132 3.02 18.57 -12.29
CA GLU A 132 2.99 17.76 -11.09
C GLU A 132 1.65 17.91 -10.36
N VAL A 133 1.13 19.15 -10.21
CA VAL A 133 -0.17 19.38 -9.58
C VAL A 133 -1.31 18.77 -10.40
N ARG A 134 -1.25 18.81 -11.73
CA ARG A 134 -2.24 18.14 -12.60
C ARG A 134 -2.25 16.63 -12.37
N LEU A 135 -1.07 15.99 -12.31
CA LEU A 135 -0.95 14.57 -12.01
C LEU A 135 -1.46 14.26 -10.60
N PHE A 136 -1.08 15.08 -9.62
CA PHE A 136 -1.53 14.97 -8.24
C PHE A 136 -3.06 15.06 -8.11
N CYS A 137 -3.70 16.03 -8.78
CA CYS A 137 -5.15 16.19 -8.76
C CYS A 137 -5.87 15.00 -9.40
N LYS A 138 -5.33 14.47 -10.52
CA LYS A 138 -5.86 13.27 -11.18
C LYS A 138 -5.85 12.04 -10.26
N HIS A 139 -4.89 11.95 -9.36
CA HIS A 139 -4.72 10.83 -8.43
C HIS A 139 -5.02 11.21 -6.97
N SER A 140 -5.80 12.27 -6.73
CA SER A 140 -6.07 12.80 -5.39
C SER A 140 -6.82 11.82 -4.47
N SER A 141 -7.60 10.90 -5.05
CA SER A 141 -8.26 9.80 -4.33
C SER A 141 -7.35 8.62 -4.01
N GLU A 142 -6.18 8.54 -4.63
CA GLU A 142 -5.23 7.42 -4.57
C GLU A 142 -3.98 7.76 -3.74
N LEU A 143 -3.91 8.97 -3.19
CA LEU A 143 -2.79 9.43 -2.37
C LEU A 143 -2.45 8.44 -1.27
N TYR A 144 -1.16 8.25 -1.04
CA TYR A 144 -0.66 7.28 -0.09
C TYR A 144 0.61 7.81 0.57
N VAL A 145 0.69 7.64 1.89
CA VAL A 145 1.86 7.99 2.69
C VAL A 145 2.26 6.75 3.48
N SER A 146 3.42 6.18 3.16
CA SER A 146 4.04 5.17 4.01
C SER A 146 4.93 5.84 5.05
N ARG A 147 4.87 5.35 6.29
CA ARG A 147 5.75 5.77 7.39
C ARG A 147 6.46 4.53 7.88
N GLY A 148 7.78 4.51 7.72
CA GLY A 148 8.59 3.45 8.28
C GLY A 148 8.52 3.49 9.81
N ASN A 149 8.07 2.39 10.41
CA ASN A 149 8.01 2.23 11.85
C ASN A 149 9.13 1.24 12.22
N HIS A 150 10.30 1.76 12.58
CA HIS A 150 11.48 1.02 13.04
C HIS A 150 12.18 0.14 11.99
N CYS A 151 13.48 -0.09 12.18
CA CYS A 151 14.20 -1.05 11.36
C CYS A 151 13.79 -2.47 11.80
N ILE A 152 13.63 -3.41 10.86
CA ILE A 152 13.39 -4.82 11.20
C ILE A 152 14.51 -5.41 12.07
N ALA A 153 15.72 -4.84 12.01
CA ALA A 153 16.85 -5.22 12.84
C ALA A 153 16.72 -4.74 14.30
N ASP A 154 15.92 -3.70 14.55
CA ASP A 154 15.71 -3.21 15.90
C ASP A 154 14.99 -4.30 16.73
N PRO A 155 15.27 -4.39 18.05
CA PRO A 155 14.44 -5.21 18.92
C PRO A 155 13.01 -4.68 18.85
N PRO A 156 12.00 -5.56 18.84
CA PRO A 156 10.61 -5.11 18.87
C PRO A 156 10.42 -4.20 20.10
N PRO A 157 9.84 -2.99 19.97
CA PRO A 157 9.49 -2.16 21.12
C PRO A 157 8.76 -2.99 22.18
N SER A 158 9.26 -2.90 23.41
CA SER A 158 8.75 -3.66 24.56
C SER A 158 7.24 -3.50 24.66
N GLY A 159 6.50 -4.56 24.34
CA GLY A 159 5.04 -4.62 24.47
C GLY A 159 4.18 -4.22 23.26
N GLY A 160 4.70 -4.12 22.02
CA GLY A 160 3.82 -3.73 20.90
C GLY A 160 4.17 -4.07 19.45
N ALA A 161 5.40 -4.49 19.12
CA ALA A 161 5.79 -4.66 17.71
C ALA A 161 5.28 -5.96 17.07
N PHE A 162 5.23 -7.04 17.85
CA PHE A 162 4.62 -8.26 17.36
C PHE A 162 3.10 -8.09 17.48
N ARG A 163 2.48 -7.57 16.42
CA ARG A 163 1.03 -7.54 16.23
C ARG A 163 0.47 -8.96 16.25
N MET A 164 0.26 -9.48 17.46
CA MET A 164 -0.28 -10.82 17.71
C MET A 164 -1.64 -11.00 17.04
N ASP A 165 -2.38 -9.91 16.80
CA ASP A 165 -3.65 -9.93 16.07
C ASP A 165 -3.51 -10.32 14.59
N GLN A 166 -2.31 -10.17 14.02
CA GLN A 166 -1.99 -10.55 12.64
C GLN A 166 -1.05 -11.76 12.56
N TYR A 167 -0.68 -12.33 13.71
CA TYR A 167 0.20 -13.47 13.77
C TYR A 167 -0.58 -14.75 13.50
N ASP A 168 -0.26 -15.39 12.38
CA ASP A 168 -0.70 -16.74 12.07
C ASP A 168 0.40 -17.74 12.47
N PRO A 169 0.16 -18.62 13.47
CA PRO A 169 1.12 -19.66 13.88
C PRO A 169 1.46 -20.64 12.76
N ASP A 170 0.58 -20.79 11.77
CA ASP A 170 0.75 -21.68 10.62
C ASP A 170 1.29 -20.94 9.39
N GLY A 171 1.28 -19.60 9.40
CA GLY A 171 1.74 -18.76 8.30
C GLY A 171 3.27 -18.59 8.20
N PRO A 172 3.78 -17.99 7.11
CA PRO A 172 5.21 -17.68 6.93
C PRO A 172 5.80 -16.80 8.03
N ALA A 173 5.01 -15.89 8.59
CA ALA A 173 5.44 -14.97 9.64
C ALA A 173 5.85 -15.67 10.95
N ALA A 174 5.40 -16.90 11.19
CA ALA A 174 5.83 -17.69 12.35
C ALA A 174 7.32 -18.12 12.30
N TYR A 175 8.01 -17.92 11.17
CA TYR A 175 9.47 -18.00 11.11
C TYR A 175 10.18 -16.77 11.70
N TYR A 176 9.50 -15.64 11.93
CA TYR A 176 10.18 -14.41 12.37
C TYR A 176 10.96 -14.56 13.70
N PRO A 177 10.40 -15.11 14.79
CA PRO A 177 11.18 -15.38 16.01
C PRO A 177 12.37 -16.32 15.78
N VAL A 178 12.20 -17.31 14.89
CA VAL A 178 13.25 -18.28 14.55
C VAL A 178 14.39 -17.62 13.79
N LEU A 179 14.08 -16.73 12.85
CA LEU A 179 15.08 -15.97 12.08
C LEU A 179 15.85 -14.98 12.96
N ARG A 180 15.18 -14.36 13.95
CA ARG A 180 15.88 -13.51 14.95
C ARG A 180 16.76 -14.34 15.88
N ALA A 181 16.33 -15.55 16.25
CA ALA A 181 17.17 -16.49 17.00
C ALA A 181 18.37 -16.95 16.19
N LEU A 182 18.18 -17.19 14.89
CA LEU A 182 19.23 -17.58 13.95
C LEU A 182 20.32 -16.51 13.86
N GLU A 183 19.94 -15.23 13.73
CA GLU A 183 20.88 -14.10 13.70
C GLU A 183 21.75 -14.07 14.97
N ARG A 184 21.12 -14.21 16.15
CA ARG A 184 21.83 -14.25 17.43
C ARG A 184 22.74 -15.46 17.54
N PHE A 185 22.25 -16.64 17.16
CA PHE A 185 23.04 -17.89 17.17
C PHE A 185 24.27 -17.77 16.26
N ALA A 186 24.09 -17.26 15.04
CA ALA A 186 25.19 -17.06 14.11
C ALA A 186 26.24 -16.06 14.65
N GLY A 187 25.80 -15.01 15.36
CA GLY A 187 26.71 -14.06 16.02
C GLY A 187 27.46 -14.64 17.22
N GLU A 188 26.86 -15.57 17.97
CA GLU A 188 27.48 -16.23 19.13
C GLU A 188 28.42 -17.37 18.71
N CYS A 189 28.09 -18.12 17.66
CA CYS A 189 28.81 -19.33 17.23
C CYS A 189 29.71 -19.15 15.99
N ASP A 190 29.71 -17.98 15.36
CA ASP A 190 30.43 -17.67 14.09
C ASP A 190 30.13 -18.67 12.95
N ALA A 191 28.98 -19.33 13.02
CA ALA A 191 28.51 -20.32 12.04
C ALA A 191 26.99 -20.47 12.11
N PRO A 192 26.31 -20.79 10.99
CA PRO A 192 24.89 -21.12 11.01
C PRO A 192 24.65 -22.47 11.72
N PRO A 193 23.48 -22.65 12.36
CA PRO A 193 23.10 -23.93 12.96
C PRO A 193 22.94 -25.00 11.86
N GLY A 194 23.25 -26.25 12.22
CA GLY A 194 23.09 -27.41 11.35
C GLY A 194 23.99 -27.42 10.11
N ARG A 195 25.11 -26.69 10.13
CA ARG A 195 26.12 -26.68 9.04
C ARG A 195 26.66 -28.07 8.68
N ARG A 196 26.65 -29.00 9.64
CA ARG A 196 27.00 -30.41 9.47
C ARG A 196 25.84 -31.26 9.94
N ASP A 197 25.58 -32.38 9.29
CA ASP A 197 24.47 -33.29 9.60
C ASP A 197 24.45 -33.71 11.09
N GLU A 198 25.62 -33.97 11.66
CA GLU A 198 25.79 -34.34 13.08
C GLU A 198 25.39 -33.23 14.07
N ARG A 199 25.33 -31.97 13.60
CA ARG A 199 25.02 -30.79 14.41
C ARG A 199 23.55 -30.37 14.32
N ILE A 200 22.75 -30.95 13.42
CA ILE A 200 21.34 -30.58 13.24
C ILE A 200 20.56 -30.75 14.56
N GLU A 201 20.62 -31.93 15.20
CA GLU A 201 19.87 -32.18 16.44
C GLU A 201 20.39 -31.36 17.64
N PRO A 202 21.71 -31.29 17.91
CA PRO A 202 22.24 -30.42 18.97
C PRO A 202 21.90 -28.94 18.77
N ASP A 203 22.12 -28.40 17.57
CA ASP A 203 21.89 -26.99 17.28
C ASP A 203 20.39 -26.67 17.32
N ALA A 204 19.51 -27.60 16.93
CA ALA A 204 18.07 -27.44 17.09
C ALA A 204 17.65 -27.28 18.56
N ALA A 205 18.24 -28.05 19.48
CA ALA A 205 17.96 -27.92 20.91
C ALA A 205 18.44 -26.56 21.47
N GLU A 206 19.62 -26.11 21.06
CA GLU A 206 20.16 -24.80 21.42
C GLU A 206 19.33 -23.65 20.84
N MET A 207 18.90 -23.77 19.57
CA MET A 207 18.03 -22.81 18.88
C MET A 207 16.65 -22.71 19.54
N LYS A 208 16.04 -23.82 19.97
CA LYS A 208 14.78 -23.80 20.75
C LYS A 208 14.94 -22.97 22.03
N THR A 209 16.07 -23.13 22.72
CA THR A 209 16.41 -22.36 23.92
C THR A 209 16.63 -20.88 23.59
N ALA A 210 17.27 -20.56 22.45
CA ALA A 210 17.44 -19.19 21.98
C ALA A 210 16.11 -18.51 21.63
N VAL A 211 15.20 -19.21 20.93
CA VAL A 211 13.85 -18.71 20.61
C VAL A 211 13.06 -18.44 21.90
N ALA A 212 13.07 -19.37 22.86
CA ALA A 212 12.36 -19.19 24.13
C ALA A 212 12.90 -18.00 24.94
N ARG A 213 14.22 -17.81 24.96
CA ARG A 213 14.86 -16.63 25.58
C ARG A 213 14.44 -15.34 24.89
N LEU A 214 14.44 -15.28 23.55
CA LEU A 214 14.01 -14.10 22.80
C LEU A 214 12.54 -13.75 23.04
N LEU A 215 11.64 -14.73 23.03
CA LEU A 215 10.23 -14.49 23.32
C LEU A 215 10.03 -13.94 24.74
N THR A 216 10.82 -14.41 25.70
CA THR A 216 10.81 -13.89 27.08
C THR A 216 11.34 -12.45 27.13
N GLU A 217 12.45 -12.15 26.45
CA GLU A 217 13.04 -10.81 26.35
C GLU A 217 12.08 -9.80 25.70
N TRP A 218 11.33 -10.24 24.68
CA TRP A 218 10.33 -9.41 24.00
C TRP A 218 9.01 -9.27 24.76
N ASN A 219 8.86 -10.00 25.89
CA ASN A 219 7.62 -10.09 26.65
C ASN A 219 6.43 -10.55 25.79
N VAL A 220 6.67 -11.53 24.91
CA VAL A 220 5.67 -12.11 23.99
C VAL A 220 5.29 -13.51 24.48
N HIS A 221 4.00 -13.71 24.74
CA HIS A 221 3.44 -15.01 25.13
C HIS A 221 2.61 -15.60 23.99
N LEU A 222 3.18 -16.59 23.30
CA LEU A 222 2.48 -17.37 22.28
C LEU A 222 1.76 -18.54 22.95
N GLN A 223 0.44 -18.68 22.76
CA GLN A 223 -0.34 -19.75 23.40
C GLN A 223 0.14 -21.15 23.02
N GLN A 224 0.57 -21.34 21.77
CA GLN A 224 1.09 -22.63 21.27
C GLN A 224 2.62 -22.63 21.10
N GLY A 225 3.31 -21.55 21.48
CA GLY A 225 4.73 -21.39 21.19
C GLY A 225 5.03 -21.28 19.70
N VAL A 226 6.31 -21.44 19.35
CA VAL A 226 6.75 -21.65 17.96
C VAL A 226 6.86 -23.15 17.74
N ALA A 227 6.34 -23.66 16.62
CA ALA A 227 6.39 -25.08 16.30
C ALA A 227 7.84 -25.59 16.22
N ASP A 228 8.15 -26.66 16.96
CA ASP A 228 9.47 -27.29 17.01
C ASP A 228 10.00 -27.68 15.62
N GLU A 229 9.10 -28.09 14.72
CA GLU A 229 9.40 -28.47 13.34
C GLU A 229 10.04 -27.30 12.57
N ARG A 230 9.60 -26.05 12.80
CA ARG A 230 10.18 -24.88 12.13
C ARG A 230 11.60 -24.60 12.57
N VAL A 231 11.89 -24.81 13.86
CA VAL A 231 13.24 -24.63 14.41
C VAL A 231 14.17 -25.70 13.85
N HIS A 232 13.68 -26.95 13.79
CA HIS A 232 14.42 -28.06 13.19
C HIS A 232 14.68 -27.82 11.70
N GLU A 233 13.68 -27.38 10.95
CA GLU A 233 13.80 -27.10 9.52
C GLU A 233 14.81 -25.96 9.24
N VAL A 234 14.85 -24.91 10.08
CA VAL A 234 15.88 -23.86 9.95
C VAL A 234 17.29 -24.39 10.21
N CYS A 235 17.45 -25.33 11.16
CA CYS A 235 18.75 -25.99 11.36
C CYS A 235 19.10 -26.89 10.17
N ARG A 236 18.13 -27.60 9.61
CA ARG A 236 18.30 -28.42 8.40
C ARG A 236 18.73 -27.59 7.19
N TYR A 237 18.32 -26.34 7.07
CA TYR A 237 18.79 -25.46 6.01
C TYR A 237 20.30 -25.24 6.04
N GLY A 238 20.95 -25.33 7.22
CA GLY A 238 22.41 -25.27 7.34
C GLY A 238 23.04 -23.96 6.87
N GLY A 239 22.26 -22.87 6.77
CA GLY A 239 22.69 -21.60 6.18
C GLY A 239 22.81 -21.62 4.66
N ALA A 240 22.18 -22.57 3.97
CA ALA A 240 22.17 -22.64 2.52
C ALA A 240 21.37 -21.47 1.89
N GLU A 241 21.87 -20.97 0.77
CA GLU A 241 21.21 -19.97 -0.06
C GLU A 241 20.82 -20.60 -1.41
N LEU A 242 19.55 -20.97 -1.56
CA LEU A 242 19.06 -21.62 -2.77
C LEU A 242 18.79 -20.59 -3.88
N HIS A 243 19.37 -20.82 -5.06
CA HIS A 243 19.25 -19.90 -6.20
C HIS A 243 17.81 -19.53 -6.56
N SER A 244 16.88 -20.50 -6.57
CA SER A 244 15.47 -20.25 -6.90
C SER A 244 14.77 -19.35 -5.88
N VAL A 245 15.09 -19.51 -4.59
CA VAL A 245 14.54 -18.69 -3.51
C VAL A 245 15.12 -17.28 -3.58
N SER A 246 16.45 -17.15 -3.73
CA SER A 246 17.11 -15.86 -3.89
C SER A 246 16.66 -15.12 -5.14
N ALA A 247 16.45 -15.80 -6.26
CA ALA A 247 15.94 -15.17 -7.48
C ALA A 247 14.51 -14.62 -7.30
N THR A 248 13.65 -15.36 -6.58
CA THR A 248 12.28 -14.92 -6.28
C THR A 248 12.28 -13.68 -5.38
N LEU A 249 13.02 -13.74 -4.25
CA LEU A 249 13.16 -12.59 -3.34
C LEU A 249 13.83 -11.40 -4.01
N GLY A 250 14.84 -11.63 -4.85
CA GLY A 250 15.51 -10.60 -5.63
C GLY A 250 14.56 -9.88 -6.58
N GLY A 251 13.63 -10.59 -7.22
CA GLY A 251 12.57 -9.99 -8.04
C GLY A 251 11.62 -9.11 -7.23
N CYS A 252 11.18 -9.57 -6.05
CA CYS A 252 10.35 -8.79 -5.14
C CYS A 252 11.08 -7.52 -4.67
N ALA A 253 12.30 -7.65 -4.17
CA ALA A 253 13.12 -6.54 -3.68
C ALA A 253 13.41 -5.52 -4.78
N ALA A 254 13.77 -5.96 -5.98
CA ALA A 254 14.01 -5.07 -7.11
C ALA A 254 12.77 -4.23 -7.46
N HIS A 255 11.58 -4.82 -7.43
CA HIS A 255 10.36 -4.08 -7.68
C HIS A 255 10.05 -3.06 -6.57
N GLU A 256 10.25 -3.41 -5.29
CA GLU A 256 10.12 -2.44 -4.19
C GLU A 256 11.08 -1.25 -4.34
N VAL A 257 12.32 -1.50 -4.77
CA VAL A 257 13.28 -0.44 -5.08
C VAL A 257 12.80 0.45 -6.23
N ILE A 258 12.23 -0.12 -7.30
CA ILE A 258 11.63 0.66 -8.40
C ILE A 258 10.51 1.57 -7.91
N LYS A 259 9.65 1.08 -7.00
CA LYS A 259 8.56 1.89 -6.41
C LYS A 259 9.12 3.08 -5.63
N LEU A 260 10.18 2.86 -4.85
CA LEU A 260 10.83 3.92 -4.07
C LEU A 260 11.51 4.96 -4.95
N ILE A 261 12.16 4.55 -6.05
CA ILE A 261 12.85 5.46 -6.98
C ILE A 261 11.85 6.28 -7.80
N THR A 262 10.80 5.62 -8.30
CA THR A 262 9.84 6.26 -9.20
C THR A 262 8.75 7.03 -8.45
N HIS A 263 8.60 6.80 -7.14
CA HIS A 263 7.46 7.25 -6.34
C HIS A 263 6.12 6.83 -6.94
N GLN A 264 6.11 5.69 -7.64
CA GLN A 264 4.92 5.08 -8.25
C GLN A 264 4.62 3.75 -7.55
N TYR A 265 3.32 3.44 -7.46
CA TYR A 265 2.77 2.32 -6.69
C TYR A 265 2.98 2.43 -5.17
N LYS A 266 2.32 1.53 -4.43
CA LYS A 266 2.41 1.46 -2.97
C LYS A 266 3.49 0.45 -2.58
N PRO A 267 4.53 0.86 -1.83
CA PRO A 267 5.51 -0.08 -1.30
C PRO A 267 4.87 -0.98 -0.23
N MET A 268 5.48 -2.15 -0.01
CA MET A 268 5.13 -3.03 1.10
C MET A 268 5.37 -2.31 2.43
N ASN A 269 4.50 -2.57 3.40
CA ASN A 269 4.60 -1.93 4.71
C ASN A 269 5.39 -2.83 5.66
N ASN A 270 6.64 -2.45 5.93
CA ASN A 270 7.57 -3.08 6.86
C ASN A 270 8.17 -4.43 6.38
N ALA A 271 7.60 -5.58 6.75
CA ALA A 271 8.25 -6.88 6.57
C ALA A 271 7.46 -7.83 5.65
N PHE A 272 8.14 -8.47 4.71
CA PHE A 272 7.60 -9.47 3.78
C PHE A 272 8.24 -10.83 4.03
N PHE A 273 7.43 -11.83 4.34
CA PHE A 273 7.83 -13.21 4.58
C PHE A 273 7.42 -14.08 3.39
N TYR A 274 8.35 -14.88 2.89
CA TYR A 274 8.11 -15.83 1.80
C TYR A 274 8.56 -17.23 2.24
N ASP A 275 7.63 -18.18 2.18
CA ASP A 275 7.89 -19.59 2.40
C ASP A 275 7.88 -20.32 1.05
N ALA A 276 9.07 -20.76 0.63
CA ALA A 276 9.27 -21.49 -0.62
C ALA A 276 8.86 -22.97 -0.54
N ILE A 277 8.63 -23.53 0.65
CA ILE A 277 8.14 -24.92 0.82
C ILE A 277 6.66 -24.97 0.42
N THR A 278 5.87 -24.02 0.93
CA THR A 278 4.43 -23.94 0.67
C THR A 278 4.06 -23.00 -0.48
N CYS A 279 5.05 -22.30 -1.05
CA CYS A 279 4.85 -21.23 -2.02
C CYS A 279 3.86 -20.14 -1.54
N SER A 280 3.93 -19.80 -0.26
CA SER A 280 3.06 -18.82 0.38
C SER A 280 3.85 -17.59 0.85
N SER A 281 3.16 -16.47 1.04
CA SER A 281 3.79 -15.23 1.51
C SER A 281 2.86 -14.42 2.39
N THR A 282 3.41 -13.57 3.25
CA THR A 282 2.65 -12.68 4.14
C THR A 282 3.43 -11.39 4.37
N THR A 283 2.73 -10.26 4.42
CA THR A 283 3.31 -8.97 4.83
C THR A 283 2.81 -8.62 6.22
N LEU A 284 3.71 -8.23 7.12
CA LEU A 284 3.37 -7.76 8.46
C LEU A 284 3.98 -6.38 8.73
N CYS A 285 3.19 -5.55 9.41
CA CYS A 285 3.72 -4.36 10.06
C CYS A 285 4.23 -4.76 11.45
N LEU A 286 5.53 -5.00 11.53
CA LEU A 286 6.26 -5.18 12.80
C LEU A 286 6.41 -3.85 13.55
#